data_AF-A0A8T4K9Z6-F1
#
_entry.id   AF-A0A8T4K9Z6-F1
#
_cell.length_a   1.000
_cell.length_b   1.000
_cell.length_c   1.000
_cell.angle_alpha   90.00
_cell.angle_beta   90.00
_cell.angle_gamma   90.00
#
_symmetry.space_group_name_H-M   'P 1'
#
loop_
_entity.id
_entity.type
_entity.pdbx_description
1 polymer ?
#
loop_
_entity_poly.entity_id
_entity_poly.type
_entity_poly.pdbx_seq_one_letter_code
_entity_poly.pdbx_strand_id
1 'polypeptide(L)'
;MIITFDTQADKFDSDYERNKFFRKLHGWNQVVPSGGKRYEYRRHGILDEVPHIKVADSAFIVAMEHMKRMETFFNEWHEKVHCEMMKIMMDPEQMRKLLARE
;
A
#
# COMPACT_ATOMS: atom_id res chain seq x y z
N MET A 1 9.81 -10.33 -0.87
CA MET A 1 9.79 -9.55 -2.12
C MET A 1 9.85 -8.10 -1.73
N ILE A 2 10.80 -7.32 -2.25
CA ILE A 2 10.73 -5.87 -2.12
C ILE A 2 9.98 -5.32 -3.34
N ILE A 3 9.07 -4.39 -3.06
CA ILE A 3 8.24 -3.70 -4.02
C ILE A 3 8.61 -2.23 -3.92
N THR A 4 8.98 -1.64 -5.03
CA THR A 4 9.26 -0.20 -5.17
C THR A 4 8.34 0.36 -6.23
N PHE A 5 7.81 1.57 -6.01
CA PHE A 5 6.92 2.21 -6.98
C PHE A 5 7.23 3.69 -7.16
N ASP A 6 6.82 4.23 -8.29
CA ASP A 6 6.87 5.67 -8.57
C ASP A 6 5.59 6.11 -9.29
N THR A 7 5.07 7.28 -8.94
CA THR A 7 3.83 7.82 -9.52
C THR A 7 4.15 8.76 -10.66
N GLN A 8 3.56 8.53 -11.83
CA GLN A 8 3.68 9.40 -12.99
C GLN A 8 2.63 10.52 -12.88
N ALA A 9 3.01 11.63 -12.24
CA ALA A 9 2.10 12.69 -11.83
C ALA A 9 1.28 13.30 -12.98
N ASP A 10 1.85 13.34 -14.18
CA ASP A 10 1.25 13.81 -15.43
C ASP A 10 0.10 12.92 -15.95
N LYS A 11 0.05 11.66 -15.50
CA LYS A 11 -0.98 10.68 -15.91
C LYS A 11 -2.17 10.59 -14.97
N PHE A 12 -2.15 11.31 -13.86
CA PHE A 12 -3.31 11.41 -12.98
C PHE A 12 -4.23 12.53 -13.47
N ASP A 13 -5.53 12.26 -13.51
CA ASP A 13 -6.52 13.23 -13.97
C ASP A 13 -6.65 14.41 -12.99
N SER A 14 -6.29 14.17 -11.72
CA SER A 14 -6.31 15.19 -10.66
C SER A 14 -5.52 14.75 -9.42
N ASP A 15 -5.23 15.71 -8.54
CA ASP A 15 -4.72 15.43 -7.20
C ASP A 15 -5.67 14.53 -6.38
N TYR A 16 -6.97 14.62 -6.62
CA TYR A 16 -7.95 13.75 -5.97
C TYR A 16 -7.74 12.28 -6.37
N GLU A 17 -7.49 12.02 -7.64
CA GLU A 17 -7.21 10.68 -8.12
C GLU A 17 -5.89 10.13 -7.58
N ARG A 18 -4.83 10.95 -7.59
CA ARG A 18 -3.55 10.57 -6.98
C ARG A 18 -3.72 10.25 -5.50
N ASN A 19 -4.48 11.07 -4.77
CA ASN A 19 -4.81 10.79 -3.38
C ASN A 19 -5.64 9.51 -3.22
N LYS A 20 -6.50 9.17 -4.18
CA LYS A 20 -7.25 7.90 -4.17
C LYS A 20 -6.31 6.69 -4.27
N PHE A 21 -5.25 6.75 -5.07
CA PHE A 21 -4.21 5.72 -5.09
C PHE A 21 -3.59 5.52 -3.69
N PHE A 22 -3.06 6.57 -3.09
CA PHE A 22 -2.42 6.48 -1.77
C PHE A 22 -3.39 6.05 -0.67
N ARG A 23 -4.65 6.49 -0.72
CA ARG A 23 -5.72 6.05 0.17
C ARG A 23 -6.02 4.56 0.03
N LYS A 24 -6.08 4.02 -1.19
CA LYS A 24 -6.23 2.58 -1.40
C LYS A 24 -4.97 1.80 -0.96
N LEU A 25 -3.79 2.39 -1.06
CA LEU A 25 -2.53 1.76 -0.66
C LEU A 25 -2.39 1.67 0.87
N HIS A 26 -2.49 2.82 1.56
CA HIS A 26 -2.21 2.96 2.99
C HIS A 26 -3.45 3.00 3.89
N GLY A 27 -4.65 3.06 3.32
CA GLY A 27 -5.87 3.33 4.08
C GLY A 27 -5.99 4.80 4.46
N TRP A 28 -7.13 5.19 5.01
CA TRP A 28 -7.37 6.55 5.51
C TRP A 28 -8.47 6.57 6.55
N ASN A 29 -8.51 7.64 7.35
CA ASN A 29 -9.60 7.88 8.28
C ASN A 29 -10.64 8.80 7.64
N GLN A 30 -11.86 8.32 7.53
CA GLN A 30 -13.00 9.08 7.02
C GLN A 30 -13.71 9.76 8.19
N VAL A 31 -13.69 11.08 8.22
CA VAL A 31 -14.41 11.88 9.22
C VAL A 31 -15.80 12.26 8.69
N VAL A 32 -16.84 11.84 9.38
CA VAL A 32 -18.25 12.15 9.08
C VAL A 32 -18.80 13.08 10.17
N PRO A 33 -19.04 14.37 9.87
CA PRO A 33 -19.74 15.25 10.79
C PRO A 33 -21.24 14.90 10.81
N SER A 34 -21.82 14.72 12.00
CA SER A 34 -23.25 14.51 12.18
C SER A 34 -23.73 15.17 13.47
N GLY A 35 -24.67 16.12 13.36
CA GLY A 35 -25.32 16.76 14.51
C GLY A 35 -24.36 17.37 15.54
N GLY A 36 -23.29 18.04 15.09
CA GLY A 36 -22.27 18.64 15.98
C GLY A 36 -21.21 17.67 16.52
N LYS A 37 -21.30 16.37 16.21
CA LYS A 37 -20.30 15.35 16.55
C LYS A 37 -19.49 14.95 15.32
N ARG A 38 -18.24 14.54 15.53
CA ARG A 38 -17.33 14.03 14.48
C ARG A 38 -17.12 12.53 14.70
N TYR A 39 -17.56 11.72 13.74
CA TYR A 39 -17.35 10.28 13.74
C TYR A 39 -16.19 9.96 12.80
N GLU A 40 -15.25 9.12 13.25
CA GLU A 40 -14.07 8.73 12.47
C GLU A 40 -14.12 7.24 12.15
N TYR A 41 -14.03 6.89 10.88
CA TYR A 41 -14.05 5.52 10.39
C TYR A 41 -12.75 5.20 9.66
N ARG A 42 -12.02 4.17 10.10
CA ARG A 42 -10.85 3.65 9.39
C ARG A 42 -11.31 2.93 8.12
N ARG A 43 -10.84 3.38 6.97
CA ARG A 43 -10.93 2.69 5.68
C ARG A 43 -9.60 2.01 5.43
N HIS A 44 -9.61 0.68 5.36
CA HIS A 44 -8.39 -0.11 5.18
C HIS A 44 -7.83 0.04 3.77
N GLY A 45 -6.52 0.19 3.68
CA GLY A 45 -5.77 0.02 2.44
C GLY A 45 -5.18 -1.37 2.30
N ILE A 46 -4.63 -1.69 1.14
CA ILE A 46 -4.01 -3.02 0.92
C ILE A 46 -2.88 -3.32 1.91
N LEU A 47 -2.12 -2.30 2.32
CA LEU A 47 -1.03 -2.45 3.28
C LEU A 47 -1.52 -2.65 4.73
N ASP A 48 -2.78 -2.33 5.05
CA ASP A 48 -3.36 -2.69 6.36
C ASP A 48 -3.71 -4.19 6.42
N GLU A 49 -3.93 -4.81 5.26
CA GLU A 49 -4.35 -6.22 5.15
C GLU A 49 -3.20 -7.15 4.78
N VAL A 50 -2.10 -6.61 4.25
CA VAL A 50 -0.90 -7.33 3.85
C VAL A 50 0.23 -6.99 4.83
N PRO A 51 0.69 -7.97 5.63
CA PRO A 51 1.91 -7.83 6.42
C PRO A 51 3.08 -7.37 5.55
N HIS A 52 3.71 -6.27 5.96
CA HIS A 52 4.80 -5.67 5.22
C HIS A 52 5.80 -5.00 6.16
N ILE A 53 7.04 -4.90 5.70
CA ILE A 53 8.05 -4.01 6.30
C ILE A 53 8.15 -2.77 5.41
N LYS A 54 7.87 -1.60 5.97
CA LYS A 54 8.13 -0.34 5.29
C LYS A 54 9.63 -0.09 5.23
N VAL A 55 10.16 0.11 4.03
CA VAL A 55 11.58 0.45 3.78
C VAL A 55 11.72 1.95 3.51
N ALA A 56 10.81 2.49 2.70
CA ALA A 56 10.68 3.92 2.40
C ALA A 56 9.20 4.25 2.14
N ASP A 57 8.87 5.51 1.83
CA ASP A 57 7.50 5.89 1.46
C ASP A 57 7.02 5.19 0.18
N SER A 58 7.93 4.95 -0.76
CA SER A 58 7.68 4.28 -2.03
C SER A 58 8.24 2.86 -2.11
N ALA A 59 8.69 2.28 -0.98
CA ALA A 59 9.34 0.97 -0.96
C ALA A 59 8.92 0.15 0.26
N PHE A 60 8.53 -1.09 0.05
CA PHE A 60 8.14 -1.99 1.13
C PHE A 60 8.42 -3.45 0.78
N ILE A 61 8.58 -4.28 1.80
CA ILE A 61 8.86 -5.71 1.67
C ILE A 61 7.62 -6.48 2.08
N VAL A 62 7.18 -7.40 1.22
CA VAL A 62 6.07 -8.32 1.48
C VAL A 62 6.52 -9.77 1.36
N ALA A 63 5.82 -10.67 2.06
CA ALA A 63 5.96 -12.10 1.89
C ALA A 63 5.47 -12.54 0.49
N MET A 64 6.07 -13.60 -0.06
CA MET A 64 5.72 -14.10 -1.40
C MET A 64 4.25 -14.52 -1.52
N GLU A 65 3.65 -15.00 -0.43
CA GLU A 65 2.24 -15.42 -0.38
C GLU A 65 1.25 -14.28 -0.69
N HIS A 66 1.64 -13.03 -0.49
CA HIS A 66 0.79 -11.87 -0.75
C HIS A 66 1.04 -11.22 -2.12
N MET A 67 1.98 -11.74 -2.92
CA MET A 67 2.38 -11.15 -4.20
C MET A 67 1.21 -11.01 -5.17
N LYS A 68 0.38 -12.05 -5.30
CA LYS A 68 -0.78 -12.00 -6.20
C LYS A 68 -1.74 -10.84 -5.88
N ARG A 69 -1.90 -10.50 -4.60
CA ARG A 69 -2.74 -9.37 -4.16
C ARG A 69 -2.09 -8.04 -4.54
N MET A 70 -0.78 -7.91 -4.31
CA MET A 70 -0.02 -6.72 -4.67
C MET A 70 0.04 -6.49 -6.19
N GLU A 71 0.28 -7.55 -6.97
CA GLU A 71 0.26 -7.51 -8.44
C GLU A 71 -1.09 -7.06 -8.96
N THR A 72 -2.19 -7.64 -8.46
CA THR A 72 -3.54 -7.22 -8.84
C THR A 72 -3.75 -5.72 -8.56
N PHE A 73 -3.34 -5.26 -7.37
CA PHE A 73 -3.45 -3.85 -7.01
C PHE A 73 -2.65 -2.93 -7.93
N PHE A 74 -1.36 -3.20 -8.15
CA PHE A 74 -0.54 -2.34 -9.01
C PHE A 74 -0.96 -2.44 -10.48
N ASN A 75 -1.49 -3.57 -10.93
CA ASN A 75 -2.02 -3.71 -12.28
C ASN A 75 -3.26 -2.83 -12.52
N GLU A 76 -4.08 -2.55 -11.51
CA GLU A 76 -5.16 -1.55 -11.62
C GLU A 76 -4.63 -0.13 -11.89
N TRP A 77 -3.38 0.14 -11.51
CA TRP A 77 -2.75 1.47 -11.60
C TRP A 77 -1.57 1.53 -12.58
N HIS A 78 -1.30 0.46 -13.34
CA HIS A 78 -0.07 0.29 -14.12
C HIS A 78 0.18 1.42 -15.14
N GLU A 79 -0.87 2.04 -15.65
CA GLU A 79 -0.73 3.17 -16.57
C GLU A 79 -0.15 4.41 -15.88
N LYS A 80 -0.46 4.61 -14.59
CA LYS A 80 -0.18 5.82 -13.80
C LYS A 80 0.93 5.62 -12.75
N VAL A 81 1.25 4.36 -12.42
CA VAL A 81 2.21 3.98 -11.39
C VAL A 81 3.16 2.94 -11.95
N HIS A 82 4.45 3.29 -12.01
CA HIS A 82 5.50 2.34 -12.31
C HIS A 82 5.81 1.54 -11.05
N CYS A 83 5.86 0.21 -11.15
CA CYS A 83 6.10 -0.66 -10.02
C CYS A 83 7.12 -1.73 -10.39
N GLU A 84 8.12 -1.90 -9.55
CA GLU A 84 9.14 -2.93 -9.68
C GLU A 84 9.08 -3.87 -8.47
N MET A 85 9.15 -5.16 -8.76
CA MET A 85 9.07 -6.20 -7.75
C MET A 85 10.29 -7.10 -7.90
N MET A 86 11.12 -7.20 -6.86
CA MET A 86 12.34 -8.01 -6.89
C MET A 86 12.40 -8.99 -5.72
N LYS A 87 12.93 -10.17 -6.01
CA LYS A 87 13.23 -11.20 -5.01
C LYS A 87 14.46 -10.76 -4.23
N ILE A 88 14.34 -10.79 -2.91
CA ILE A 88 15.45 -10.54 -2.00
C ILE A 88 15.62 -11.74 -1.09
N MET A 89 16.89 -12.08 -0.82
CA MET A 89 17.22 -13.01 0.26
C MET A 89 17.18 -12.22 1.57
N MET A 90 16.55 -12.80 2.57
CA MET A 90 16.34 -12.18 3.88
C MET A 90 16.66 -13.19 4.96
N ASP A 91 17.25 -12.72 6.05
CA ASP A 91 17.54 -13.56 7.20
C ASP A 91 16.24 -14.15 7.79
N PRO A 92 16.23 -15.43 8.23
CA PRO A 92 15.05 -16.06 8.82
C PRO A 92 14.44 -15.28 9.99
N GLU A 93 15.23 -14.57 10.81
CA GLU A 93 14.70 -13.74 11.89
C GLU A 93 13.93 -12.52 11.37
N GLN A 94 14.42 -11.88 10.31
CA GLN A 94 13.73 -10.77 9.65
C GLN A 94 12.46 -11.26 8.94
N MET A 95 12.51 -12.46 8.36
CA MET A 95 11.33 -13.11 7.77
C MET A 95 10.26 -13.42 8.81
N ARG A 96 10.64 -13.84 10.02
CA ARG A 96 9.69 -14.07 11.12
C ARG A 96 8.92 -12.80 11.49
N LYS A 97 9.55 -11.62 11.43
CA LYS A 97 8.86 -10.34 11.68
C LYS A 97 7.81 -10.00 10.61
N LEU A 98 7.95 -10.51 9.38
CA LEU A 98 6.93 -10.37 8.33
C LEU A 98 5.74 -11.32 8.54
N LEU A 99 5.96 -12.46 9.18
CA LEU A 99 4.96 -13.51 9.36
C LEU A 99 4.26 -13.44 10.73
N ALA A 100 4.93 -12.87 11.74
CA ALA A 100 4.37 -12.64 13.06
C ALA A 100 3.62 -11.31 13.06
N ARG A 101 2.29 -11.38 12.99
CA ARG A 101 1.46 -10.29 13.52
C ARG A 101 1.72 -10.19 15.02
N GLU A 102 2.14 -9.02 15.51
CA GLU A 102 1.72 -8.54 16.83
C GLU A 102 0.42 -7.76 16.67
#